data_AF-A0A7K3YK47-F1
#
_entry.id   AF-A0A7K3YK47-F1
#
_cell.length_a   1.000
_cell.length_b   1.000
_cell.length_c   1.000
_cell.angle_alpha   90.00
_cell.angle_beta   90.00
_cell.angle_gamma   90.00
#
_symmetry.space_group_name_H-M   'P 1'
#
loop_
_entity.id
_entity.type
_entity.pdbx_description
1 polymer ?
#
loop_
_entity_poly.entity_id
_entity_poly.type
_entity_poly.pdbx_seq_one_letter_code
_entity_poly.pdbx_strand_id
1 'polypeptide(L)'
;MGLSDSISSKQVGVRLPGHLYRWLKDKVDNGEYSNMAQSVIGELTKIKTLEETRSREAPSYDNYENEPLVRMVNERIEGVRRELLDEMKRRRT
;
A
#
# COMPACT_ATOMS: atom_id res chain seq x y z
N MET A 1 25.19 30.87 -13.96
CA MET A 1 24.18 30.38 -14.92
C MET A 1 24.59 28.97 -15.34
N GLY A 2 23.75 27.97 -15.02
CA GLY A 2 23.71 26.63 -15.63
C GLY A 2 24.91 25.69 -15.42
N LEU A 3 24.93 24.94 -14.32
CA LEU A 3 25.62 23.64 -14.29
C LEU A 3 24.75 22.66 -15.09
N SER A 4 25.25 22.23 -16.25
CA SER A 4 24.64 21.17 -17.03
C SER A 4 24.82 19.86 -16.26
N ASP A 5 23.86 19.51 -15.40
CA ASP A 5 23.76 18.16 -14.85
C ASP A 5 23.50 17.22 -16.02
N SER A 6 24.59 16.69 -16.57
CA SER A 6 24.56 15.60 -17.52
C SER A 6 23.92 14.41 -16.81
N ILE A 7 22.60 14.26 -16.98
CA ILE A 7 21.87 13.05 -16.62
C ILE A 7 22.52 11.94 -17.46
N SER A 8 23.51 11.27 -16.85
CA SER A 8 24.02 10.01 -17.34
C SER A 8 22.84 9.05 -17.23
N SER A 9 22.04 9.00 -18.30
CA SER A 9 21.05 7.96 -18.53
C SER A 9 21.83 6.67 -18.69
N LYS A 10 22.27 6.12 -17.55
CA LYS A 10 22.83 4.78 -17.45
C LYS A 10 21.69 3.85 -17.83
N GLN A 11 21.58 3.60 -19.12
CA GLN A 11 20.69 2.60 -19.67
C GLN A 11 21.19 1.27 -19.13
N VAL A 12 20.64 0.86 -17.99
CA VAL A 12 20.94 -0.44 -17.40
C VAL A 12 20.15 -1.45 -18.23
N GLY A 13 20.76 -1.93 -19.32
CA GLY A 13 20.22 -3.00 -20.14
C GLY A 13 20.21 -4.30 -19.36
N VAL A 14 19.26 -4.46 -18.44
CA VAL A 14 19.11 -5.70 -17.68
C VAL A 14 18.32 -6.67 -18.53
N ARG A 15 18.89 -7.86 -18.75
CA ARG A 15 18.18 -8.95 -19.40
C ARG A 15 17.03 -9.40 -18.51
N LEU A 16 15.81 -9.34 -19.04
CA LEU A 16 14.62 -9.82 -18.33
C LEU A 16 14.72 -11.32 -18.04
N PRO A 17 14.40 -11.75 -16.81
CA PRO A 17 14.12 -13.16 -16.52
C PRO A 17 13.11 -13.75 -17.52
N GLY A 18 13.33 -15.00 -17.94
CA GLY A 18 12.58 -15.60 -19.05
C GLY A 18 11.07 -15.76 -18.81
N HIS A 19 10.62 -15.83 -17.55
CA HIS A 19 9.19 -15.83 -17.22
C HIS A 19 8.57 -14.43 -17.39
N LEU A 20 9.27 -13.37 -16.98
CA LEU A 20 8.83 -11.99 -17.18
C LEU A 20 8.79 -11.62 -18.67
N TYR A 21 9.80 -12.02 -19.44
CA TYR A 21 9.79 -11.82 -20.88
C TYR A 21 8.57 -12.46 -21.56
N ARG A 22 8.29 -13.74 -21.25
CA ARG A 22 7.13 -14.45 -21.83
C ARG A 22 5.80 -13.79 -21.47
N TRP A 23 5.63 -13.42 -20.20
CA TRP A 23 4.42 -12.75 -19.73
C TRP A 23 4.22 -11.37 -20.37
N LEU A 24 5.27 -10.56 -20.46
CA LEU A 24 5.20 -9.25 -21.12
C LEU A 24 5.00 -9.36 -22.63
N LYS A 25 5.59 -10.38 -23.26
CA LYS A 25 5.39 -10.65 -24.68
C LYS A 25 3.94 -11.05 -24.97
N ASP A 26 3.34 -11.89 -24.13
CA ASP A 26 1.92 -12.27 -24.25
C ASP A 26 1.01 -11.02 -24.25
N LYS A 27 1.27 -10.06 -23.36
CA LYS A 27 0.55 -8.78 -23.32
C LYS A 27 0.70 -7.95 -24.60
N VAL A 28 1.91 -7.92 -25.18
CA VAL A 28 2.16 -7.24 -26.46
C VAL A 28 1.45 -7.96 -27.61
N ASP A 29 1.53 -9.30 -27.64
CA ASP A 29 0.88 -10.13 -28.65
C ASP A 29 -0.66 -9.99 -28.58
N ASN A 30 -1.21 -9.79 -27.38
CA ASN A 30 -2.63 -9.51 -27.14
C ASN A 30 -3.04 -8.05 -27.41
N GLY A 31 -2.10 -7.18 -27.80
CA GLY A 31 -2.36 -5.79 -28.12
C GLY A 31 -2.56 -4.87 -26.90
N GLU A 32 -2.28 -5.32 -25.67
CA GLU A 32 -2.33 -4.47 -24.47
C GLU A 32 -1.28 -3.35 -24.53
N TYR A 33 -0.16 -3.59 -25.23
CA TYR A 33 0.94 -2.66 -25.41
C TYR A 33 1.49 -2.72 -26.82
N SER A 34 1.88 -1.58 -27.39
CA SER A 34 2.39 -1.53 -28.78
C SER A 34 3.77 -2.17 -28.94
N ASN A 35 4.55 -2.30 -27.87
CA ASN A 35 5.86 -2.96 -27.89
C ASN A 35 6.32 -3.38 -26.49
N MET A 36 7.42 -4.16 -26.45
CA MET A 36 8.02 -4.66 -25.21
C MET A 36 8.44 -3.56 -24.23
N ALA A 37 9.02 -2.45 -24.71
CA ALA A 37 9.44 -1.37 -23.83
C ALA A 37 8.23 -0.72 -23.12
N GLN A 38 7.14 -0.51 -23.85
CA GLN A 38 5.89 -0.01 -23.27
C GLN A 38 5.28 -0.99 -22.27
N SER A 39 5.35 -2.31 -22.53
CA SER A 39 4.87 -3.31 -21.59
C SER A 39 5.66 -3.29 -20.27
N VAL A 40 7.00 -3.21 -20.33
CA VAL A 40 7.86 -3.13 -19.14
C VAL A 40 7.54 -1.89 -18.33
N ILE A 41 7.53 -0.73 -19.00
CA ILE A 41 7.27 0.56 -18.33
C ILE A 41 5.86 0.54 -17.75
N GLY A 42 4.85 0.16 -18.54
CA GLY A 42 3.46 0.17 -18.13
C GLY A 42 3.17 -0.73 -16.92
N GLU A 43 3.69 -1.96 -16.92
CA GLU A 43 3.48 -2.88 -15.79
C GLU A 43 4.25 -2.42 -14.53
N LEU A 44 5.48 -1.91 -14.67
CA LEU A 44 6.21 -1.33 -13.54
C LEU A 44 5.52 -0.08 -12.97
N THR A 45 5.01 0.81 -13.82
CA THR A 45 4.25 2.00 -13.41
C THR A 45 2.97 1.60 -12.67
N LYS A 46 2.20 0.64 -13.20
CA LYS A 46 0.99 0.14 -12.52
C LYS A 46 1.29 -0.35 -11.11
N ILE A 47 2.32 -1.19 -10.96
CA ILE A 47 2.73 -1.72 -9.65
C ILE A 47 3.15 -0.57 -8.73
N LYS A 48 3.98 0.37 -9.22
CA LYS A 48 4.44 1.51 -8.43
C LYS A 48 3.28 2.38 -7.93
N THR A 49 2.31 2.68 -8.79
CA THR A 49 1.11 3.44 -8.41
C THR A 49 0.27 2.70 -7.38
N LEU A 50 0.14 1.37 -7.48
CA LEU A 50 -0.56 0.57 -6.48
C LEU A 50 0.17 0.59 -5.12
N GLU A 51 1.50 0.51 -5.12
CA GLU A 51 2.30 0.64 -3.89
C GLU A 51 2.16 2.01 -3.24
N GLU A 52 2.18 3.09 -4.04
CA GLU A 52 2.01 4.46 -3.55
C GLU A 52 0.60 4.69 -3.00
N THR A 53 -0.42 4.16 -3.68
CA THR A 53 -1.81 4.20 -3.22
C THR A 53 -1.95 3.44 -1.91
N ARG A 54 -1.40 2.22 -1.82
CA ARG A 54 -1.38 1.44 -0.59
C ARG A 54 -0.60 2.11 0.54
N SER A 55 0.50 2.80 0.25
CA SER A 55 1.28 3.51 1.27
C SER A 55 0.56 4.75 1.79
N ARG A 56 -0.27 5.38 0.95
CA ARG A 56 -1.14 6.50 1.33
C ARG A 56 -2.40 6.04 2.06
N GLU A 57 -2.91 4.87 1.71
CA GLU A 57 -4.09 4.24 2.31
C GLU A 57 -3.78 3.39 3.53
N ALA A 58 -2.53 3.01 3.78
CA ALA A 58 -2.11 2.49 5.06
C ALA A 58 -2.24 3.66 6.05
N PRO A 59 -3.32 3.73 6.85
CA PRO A 59 -3.31 4.67 7.94
C PRO A 59 -2.15 4.19 8.81
N SER A 60 -1.33 5.13 9.27
CA SER A 60 -0.47 4.84 10.40
C SER A 60 -1.35 4.10 11.42
N TYR A 61 -0.93 2.90 11.81
CA TYR A 61 -1.59 2.15 12.89
C TYR A 61 -1.66 3.01 14.17
N ASP A 62 -0.87 4.09 14.22
CA ASP A 62 -0.78 5.16 15.20
C ASP A 62 -1.93 6.20 15.17
N ASN A 63 -2.69 6.34 14.06
CA ASN A 63 -3.79 7.31 13.98
C ASN A 63 -5.14 6.78 14.47
N TYR A 64 -5.31 5.46 14.58
CA TYR A 64 -6.56 4.87 15.04
C TYR A 64 -6.87 5.19 16.50
N GLU A 65 -5.86 5.43 17.35
CA GLU A 65 -6.10 5.82 18.74
C GLU A 65 -6.66 7.26 18.89
N ASN A 66 -6.49 8.09 17.86
CA ASN A 66 -6.99 9.47 17.85
C ASN A 66 -8.27 9.67 17.02
N GLU A 67 -8.79 8.61 16.40
CA GLU A 67 -10.04 8.68 15.67
C GLU A 67 -11.21 8.93 16.65
N PRO A 68 -12.02 9.99 16.45
CA PRO A 68 -13.10 10.36 17.38
C PRO A 68 -14.07 9.21 17.69
N LEU A 69 -14.34 8.36 16.70
CA LEU A 69 -15.20 7.19 16.85
C LEU A 69 -14.56 6.08 17.68
N VAL A 70 -13.27 5.80 17.47
CA VAL A 70 -12.53 4.80 18.25
C VAL A 70 -12.47 5.20 19.72
N ARG A 71 -12.20 6.47 20.00
CA ARG A 71 -12.22 7.01 21.37
C ARG A 71 -13.58 6.83 22.04
N MET A 72 -14.66 7.20 21.34
CA MET A 72 -16.03 7.10 21.87
C MET A 72 -16.43 5.64 22.14
N VAL A 73 -16.06 4.71 21.27
CA VAL A 73 -16.32 3.27 21.45
C VAL A 73 -15.53 2.73 22.64
N ASN A 74 -14.26 3.08 22.77
CA ASN A 74 -13.42 2.64 23.88
C ASN A 74 -13.93 3.15 25.23
N GLU A 75 -14.34 4.42 25.31
CA GLU A 75 -14.97 5.00 26.51
C GLU A 75 -16.25 4.23 26.89
N ARG A 76 -17.08 3.87 25.90
CA ARG A 76 -18.29 3.08 26.13
C ARG A 76 -17.99 1.68 26.63
N ILE A 77 -17.00 1.00 26.04
CA ILE A 77 -16.57 -0.34 26.45
C ILE A 77 -16.07 -0.32 27.90
N GLU A 78 -15.24 0.65 28.25
CA GLU A 78 -14.72 0.78 29.61
C GLU A 78 -15.82 1.11 30.64
N GLY A 79 -16.87 1.83 30.24
CA GLY A 79 -18.08 2.01 31.06
C GLY A 79 -18.76 0.68 31.39
N VAL A 80 -19.08 -0.10 30.36
CA VAL A 80 -19.73 -1.41 30.50
C VAL A 80 -18.87 -2.37 31.33
N ARG A 81 -17.55 -2.35 31.13
CA ARG A 81 -16.60 -3.17 31.88
C ARG A 81 -16.63 -2.85 33.37
N ARG A 82 -16.70 -1.57 33.76
CA ARG A 82 -16.83 -1.17 35.17
C ARG A 82 -18.15 -1.64 35.78
N GLU A 83 -19.26 -1.40 35.09
CA GLU A 83 -20.60 -1.83 35.55
C GLU A 83 -20.66 -3.34 35.77
N LEU A 84 -20.08 -4.12 34.85
CA LEU A 84 -20.03 -5.57 34.96
C LEU A 84 -19.20 -6.03 36.16
N LEU A 85 -18.04 -5.40 36.39
CA LEU A 85 -17.19 -5.73 37.55
C LEU A 85 -17.88 -5.41 38.87
N ASP A 86 -18.59 -4.29 38.95
CA ASP A 86 -19.35 -3.89 40.14
C ASP A 86 -20.53 -4.85 40.41
N GLU A 87 -21.23 -5.27 39.36
CA GLU A 87 -22.29 -6.28 39.45
C GLU A 87 -21.73 -7.64 39.89
N MET A 88 -20.60 -8.08 39.33
CA MET A 88 -19.96 -9.34 39.74
C MET A 88 -19.48 -9.31 41.19
N LYS A 89 -18.98 -8.16 41.66
CA LYS A 89 -18.59 -7.97 43.06
C LYS A 89 -19.80 -8.07 43.98
N ARG A 90 -20.92 -7.43 43.63
CA ARG A 90 -22.17 -7.51 44.40
C ARG A 90 -22.69 -8.95 44.53
N ARG A 91 -22.61 -9.75 43.47
CA ARG A 91 -23.04 -11.16 43.47
C ARG A 91 -22.13 -12.13 44.24
N ARG A 92 -20.93 -11.69 44.63
CA ARG A 92 -19.96 -12.51 45.37
C ARG A 92 -20.08 -12.34 46.89
N THR A 93 -20.72 -11.26 47.35
CA THR A 93 -21.15 -11.04 48.74
C THR A 93 -22.46 -11.78 49.02
#